data_AF-A0A7Y5QJQ2-F1
#
_entry.id   AF-A0A7Y5QJQ2-F1
#
_cell.length_a   1.000
_cell.length_b   1.000
_cell.length_c   1.000
_cell.angle_alpha   90.00
_cell.angle_beta   90.00
_cell.angle_gamma   90.00
#
_symmetry.space_group_name_H-M   'P 1'
#
loop_
_entity.id
_entity.type
_entity.pdbx_description
1 polymer ?
#
loop_
_entity_poly.entity_id
_entity_poly.type
_entity_poly.pdbx_seq_one_letter_code
_entity_poly.pdbx_strand_id
1 'polypeptide(L)'
;MIKAVVDVRRGIMAIGAELQADEETALLDDGSAQADVWGINLYPDESGDDWLEFDSMINVRPARGNRSRGVEDEGIRAAIRGVVRHLVRDE
;
A
#
# COMPACT_ATOMS: atom_id res chain seq x y z
N MET A 1 11.47 7.91 4.23
CA MET A 1 10.10 7.37 4.08
C MET A 1 9.57 7.76 2.70
N ILE A 2 9.13 6.76 1.94
CA ILE A 2 8.46 6.92 0.65
C ILE A 2 7.02 6.45 0.85
N LYS A 3 6.05 7.33 0.59
CA LYS A 3 4.66 6.93 0.59
C LYS A 3 4.36 6.17 -0.69
N ALA A 4 3.56 5.12 -0.56
CA ALA A 4 3.15 4.32 -1.68
C ALA A 4 1.72 3.83 -1.47
N VAL A 5 1.05 3.56 -2.58
CA VAL A 5 -0.25 2.90 -2.58
C VAL A 5 -0.15 1.69 -3.49
N VAL A 6 -0.64 0.55 -3.02
CA VAL A 6 -0.50 -0.75 -3.68
C VAL A 6 -1.89 -1.27 -4.05
N ASP A 7 -2.02 -1.75 -5.28
CA ASP A 7 -3.15 -2.59 -5.69
C ASP A 7 -2.76 -4.07 -5.54
N VAL A 8 -3.37 -4.74 -4.55
CA VAL A 8 -3.07 -6.15 -4.25
C VAL A 8 -3.61 -7.13 -5.27
N ARG A 9 -4.59 -6.72 -6.10
CA ARG A 9 -5.21 -7.56 -7.11
C ARG A 9 -4.47 -7.49 -8.44
N ARG A 10 -4.05 -6.29 -8.83
CA ARG A 10 -3.34 -6.02 -10.09
C ARG A 10 -1.82 -6.17 -9.95
N GLY A 11 -1.29 -6.12 -8.72
CA GLY A 11 0.14 -6.27 -8.47
C GLY A 11 0.96 -5.06 -8.89
N ILE A 12 0.36 -3.87 -8.81
CA ILE A 12 0.98 -2.59 -9.18
C ILE A 12 1.03 -1.66 -7.96
N MET A 13 1.89 -0.64 -8.01
CA MET A 13 1.97 0.37 -6.98
C MET A 13 2.15 1.77 -7.58
N ALA A 14 1.54 2.76 -6.96
CA ALA A 14 1.77 4.17 -7.21
C ALA A 14 2.66 4.75 -6.11
N ILE A 15 3.67 5.53 -6.51
CA ILE A 15 4.61 6.22 -5.62
C ILE A 15 4.89 7.62 -6.14
N GLY A 16 5.29 8.51 -5.23
CA GLY A 16 5.90 9.79 -5.60
C GLY A 16 4.92 10.94 -5.79
N ALA A 17 3.69 10.81 -5.29
CA ALA A 17 2.79 11.96 -5.18
C ALA A 17 2.97 12.70 -3.85
N GLU A 18 2.41 13.91 -3.75
CA GLU A 18 2.47 14.70 -2.51
C GLU A 18 1.62 14.06 -1.39
N LEU A 19 0.46 13.48 -1.72
CA LEU A 19 -0.44 12.81 -0.79
C LEU A 19 -0.78 11.39 -1.26
N GLN A 20 -0.97 10.47 -0.31
CA GLN A 20 -1.47 9.11 -0.58
C GLN A 20 -2.86 9.09 -1.24
N ALA A 21 -3.65 10.16 -1.09
CA ALA A 21 -4.92 10.31 -1.77
C ALA A 21 -4.75 10.49 -3.29
N ASP A 22 -3.67 11.17 -3.72
CA ASP A 22 -3.36 11.33 -5.14
C ASP A 22 -2.87 10.00 -5.74
N GLU A 23 -2.04 9.27 -5.00
CA GLU A 23 -1.56 7.92 -5.38
C GLU A 23 -2.73 6.92 -5.50
N GLU A 24 -3.67 6.97 -4.56
CA GLU A 24 -4.90 6.19 -4.60
C GLU A 24 -5.73 6.56 -5.82
N THR A 25 -5.95 7.86 -6.06
CA THR A 25 -6.72 8.35 -7.21
C THR A 25 -6.09 7.92 -8.53
N ALA A 26 -4.76 8.00 -8.65
CA ALA A 26 -4.05 7.55 -9.84
C ALA A 26 -4.29 6.06 -10.15
N LEU A 27 -4.28 5.20 -9.12
CA LEU A 27 -4.60 3.78 -9.30
C LEU A 27 -6.07 3.57 -9.69
N LEU A 28 -7.00 4.29 -9.06
CA LEU A 28 -8.42 4.21 -9.39
C LEU A 28 -8.70 4.61 -10.83
N ASP A 29 -8.09 5.71 -11.29
CA ASP A 29 -8.19 6.19 -12.67
C ASP A 29 -7.56 5.22 -13.68
N ASP A 30 -6.50 4.52 -13.27
CA ASP A 30 -5.88 3.42 -14.04
C ASP A 30 -6.71 2.12 -14.03
N GLY A 31 -7.85 2.09 -13.33
CA GLY A 31 -8.82 1.00 -13.32
C GLY A 31 -8.74 0.07 -12.11
N SER A 32 -7.99 0.44 -11.07
CA SER A 32 -7.99 -0.28 -9.80
C SER A 32 -9.32 -0.15 -9.08
N ALA A 33 -9.73 -1.20 -8.38
CA ALA A 33 -10.90 -1.13 -7.52
C ALA A 33 -10.48 -0.58 -6.16
N GLN A 34 -11.23 0.40 -5.63
CA GLN A 34 -10.97 0.95 -4.29
C GLN A 34 -10.73 -0.15 -3.24
N ALA A 35 -11.50 -1.24 -3.27
CA ALA A 35 -11.37 -2.35 -2.32
C ALA A 35 -10.00 -3.04 -2.32
N ASP A 36 -9.29 -3.01 -3.44
CA ASP A 36 -8.01 -3.69 -3.65
C ASP A 36 -6.81 -2.75 -3.44
N VAL A 37 -7.07 -1.46 -3.19
CA VAL A 37 -6.05 -0.40 -3.06
C VAL A 37 -5.75 -0.11 -1.59
N TRP A 38 -4.47 -0.15 -1.20
CA TRP A 38 -3.98 -0.02 0.18
C TRP A 38 -2.75 0.88 0.28
N GLY A 39 -2.75 1.79 1.24
CA GLY A 39 -1.64 2.70 1.51
C GLY A 39 -0.59 2.05 2.40
N ILE A 40 0.68 2.27 2.06
CA ILE A 40 1.84 1.82 2.80
C ILE A 40 2.91 2.91 2.86
N ASN A 41 3.85 2.77 3.80
CA ASN A 41 5.07 3.55 3.84
C ASN A 41 6.27 2.62 3.66
N LEU A 42 7.19 3.02 2.81
CA LEU A 42 8.44 2.32 2.56
C LEU A 42 9.60 3.09 3.20
N TYR A 43 10.47 2.39 3.90
CA TYR A 43 11.67 2.91 4.54
C TYR A 43 12.89 2.22 3.95
N PRO A 44 13.44 2.72 2.82
CA PRO A 44 14.54 2.06 2.13
C PRO A 44 15.83 1.98 2.97
N ASP A 45 15.98 2.83 3.99
CA ASP A 45 17.11 2.82 4.91
C ASP A 45 16.96 1.79 6.05
N GLU A 46 15.77 1.22 6.25
CA GLU A 46 15.52 0.22 7.28
C GLU A 46 15.81 -1.18 6.74
N SER A 47 16.37 -2.05 7.59
CA SER A 47 16.73 -3.42 7.21
C SER A 47 15.69 -4.43 7.66
N GLY A 48 15.65 -5.59 7.00
CA GLY A 48 14.81 -6.71 7.42
C GLY A 48 13.35 -6.56 7.01
N ASP A 49 12.41 -6.63 7.98
CA ASP A 49 10.96 -6.50 7.74
C ASP A 49 10.40 -5.12 8.11
N ASP A 50 11.23 -4.23 8.70
CA ASP A 50 10.82 -2.90 9.17
C ASP A 50 10.77 -1.85 8.05
N TRP A 51 11.30 -2.17 6.87
CA TRP A 51 11.23 -1.29 5.69
C TRP A 51 9.82 -1.12 5.12
N LEU A 52 8.84 -1.93 5.53
CA LEU A 52 7.46 -1.87 5.05
C LEU A 52 6.48 -1.66 6.21
N GLU A 53 5.81 -0.52 6.20
CA GLU A 53 4.80 -0.15 7.18
C GLU A 53 3.42 -0.02 6.53
N PHE A 54 2.39 -0.48 7.23
CA PHE A 54 1.01 -0.50 6.74
C PHE A 54 0.16 0.65 7.29
N ASP A 55 0.78 1.70 7.86
CA ASP A 55 0.06 2.86 8.40
C ASP A 55 -0.22 3.88 7.30
N SER A 56 -1.50 4.08 6.99
CA SER A 56 -1.94 5.14 6.11
C SER A 56 -3.35 5.63 6.45
N MET A 57 -3.61 6.91 6.17
CA MET A 57 -4.95 7.48 6.33
C MET A 57 -5.97 6.86 5.37
N ILE A 58 -5.56 6.46 4.17
CA ILE A 58 -6.47 5.91 3.16
C ILE A 58 -6.97 4.50 3.52
N ASN A 59 -6.29 3.84 4.47
CA ASN A 59 -6.65 2.50 4.97
C ASN A 59 -7.85 2.53 5.92
N VAL A 60 -8.18 3.69 6.51
CA VAL A 60 -9.31 3.81 7.44
C VAL A 60 -10.63 3.67 6.67
N ARG A 61 -11.19 2.46 6.67
CA ARG A 61 -12.36 2.08 5.87
C ARG A 61 -13.33 1.26 6.71
N PRO A 62 -14.08 1.90 7.63
CA PRO A 62 -15.02 1.21 8.52
C PRO A 62 -16.06 0.38 7.77
N ALA A 63 -16.47 0.84 6.58
CA ALA A 63 -17.43 0.14 5.72
C ALA A 63 -16.90 -1.20 5.15
N ARG A 64 -15.58 -1.42 5.17
CA ARG A 64 -14.93 -2.67 4.70
C ARG A 64 -14.27 -3.45 5.83
N GLY A 65 -14.60 -3.14 7.08
CA GLY A 65 -14.08 -3.86 8.25
C GLY A 65 -12.68 -3.45 8.70
N ASN A 66 -12.03 -2.48 8.05
CA ASN A 66 -10.73 -1.96 8.48
C ASN A 66 -10.91 -0.61 9.18
N ARG A 67 -10.86 -0.59 10.52
CA ARG A 67 -11.17 0.62 11.31
C ARG A 67 -9.92 1.39 11.72
N SER A 68 -8.75 0.81 11.48
CA SER A 68 -7.46 1.41 11.79
C SER A 68 -6.79 2.00 10.54
N ARG A 69 -5.72 2.78 10.77
CA ARG A 69 -4.80 3.23 9.71
C ARG A 69 -3.89 2.09 9.24
N GLY A 70 -3.73 1.07 10.08
CA GLY A 70 -3.09 -0.18 9.71
C GLY A 70 -3.99 -1.02 8.81
N VAL A 71 -3.41 -1.98 8.11
CA VAL A 71 -4.15 -3.09 7.51
C VAL A 71 -4.36 -4.14 8.61
N GLU A 72 -5.58 -4.44 9.04
CA GLU A 72 -5.84 -5.41 10.12
C GLU A 72 -5.81 -6.87 9.62
N ASP A 73 -6.14 -7.09 8.35
CA ASP A 73 -6.17 -8.41 7.73
C ASP A 73 -4.76 -8.91 7.36
N GLU A 74 -4.36 -10.06 7.90
CA GLU A 74 -3.05 -10.65 7.64
C GLU A 74 -2.88 -11.15 6.19
N GLY A 75 -3.96 -11.60 5.55
CA GLY A 75 -3.95 -12.02 4.15
C GLY A 75 -3.66 -10.85 3.22
N ILE A 76 -4.26 -9.69 3.49
CA ILE A 76 -3.99 -8.45 2.75
C ILE A 76 -2.56 -7.98 3.01
N ARG A 77 -2.06 -8.02 4.25
CA ARG A 77 -0.64 -7.71 4.54
C ARG A 77 0.31 -8.60 3.76
N ALA A 78 0.03 -9.90 3.69
CA ALA A 78 0.84 -10.85 2.92
C ALA A 78 0.80 -10.56 1.42
N ALA A 79 -0.38 -10.23 0.88
CA ALA A 79 -0.53 -9.84 -0.52
C ALA A 79 0.26 -8.56 -0.85
N ILE A 80 0.15 -7.52 -0.03
CA ILE A 80 0.93 -6.28 -0.17
C ILE A 80 2.44 -6.59 -0.14
N ARG A 81 2.92 -7.36 0.85
CA ARG A 81 4.34 -7.76 0.90
C ARG A 81 4.78 -8.47 -0.39
N GLY A 82 3.94 -9.35 -0.92
CA GLY A 82 4.19 -10.05 -2.18
C GLY A 82 4.37 -9.09 -3.36
N VAL A 83 3.46 -8.12 -3.49
CA VAL A 83 3.53 -7.11 -4.56
C VAL A 83 4.76 -6.21 -4.39
N VAL A 84 5.01 -5.69 -3.19
CA VAL A 84 6.14 -4.80 -2.96
C VAL A 84 7.48 -5.51 -3.20
N ARG A 85 7.65 -6.75 -2.70
CA ARG A 85 8.86 -7.56 -2.97
C ARG A 85 9.03 -7.93 -4.45
N HIS A 86 7.95 -7.95 -5.22
CA HIS A 86 8.02 -8.19 -6.65
C HIS A 86 8.48 -6.95 -7.42
N LEU A 87 8.07 -5.77 -6.96
CA LEU A 87 8.33 -4.49 -7.63
C LEU A 87 9.66 -3.85 -7.21
N VAL A 88 10.05 -3.99 -5.95
CA VAL A 88 11.29 -3.45 -5.40
C VAL A 88 12.33 -4.57 -5.37
N ARG A 89 13.43 -4.39 -6.11
CA ARG A 89 14.55 -5.34 -6.15
C ARG A 89 15.75 -4.73 -5.41
N ASP A 90 16.33 -5.51 -4.51
CA ASP A 90 17.67 -5.26 -3.98
C ASP A 90 18.67 -5.64 -5.09
N GLU A 91 19.56 -4.71 -5.48
CA GLU A 91 20.71 -5.01 -6.36
C GLU A 91 21.92 -5.45 -5.54
#